data_AF-A0ABD3GL31-F1
#
_entry.id   AF-A0ABD3GL31-F1
#
_cell.length_a   1.000
_cell.length_b   1.000
_cell.length_c   1.000
_cell.angle_alpha   90.00
_cell.angle_beta   90.00
_cell.angle_gamma   90.00
#
_symmetry.space_group_name_H-M   'P 1'
#
loop_
_entity.id
_entity.type
_entity.pdbx_description
1 polymer ?
#
loop_
_entity_poly.entity_id
_entity_poly.type
_entity_poly.pdbx_seq_one_letter_code
_entity_poly.pdbx_strand_id
1 'polypeptide(L)'
;MDTTMQHKVLALLLSALLLNAATRSDALGINCRGSSNCAAGRAHALSEINTKVQGLPDANVYPNGQHIACSDNICAFLQNISGTKTAAQIKGYVNQLLAHGCGKCGSVPTEPGNDVGTGQLTVNWIVELIMSPGEDDKVRVHVNKPTETAVN
;
A
#
# COMPACT_ATOMS: atom_id res chain seq x y z
N MET A 1 -11.67 -56.18 48.76
CA MET A 1 -11.96 -56.22 47.31
C MET A 1 -13.26 -55.45 47.13
N ASP A 2 -13.36 -54.38 46.34
CA ASP A 2 -12.62 -54.12 45.12
C ASP A 2 -12.50 -52.62 44.79
N THR A 3 -11.28 -52.08 44.85
CA THR A 3 -10.86 -50.75 44.36
C THR A 3 -10.73 -50.71 42.82
N THR A 4 -11.19 -51.74 42.11
CA THR A 4 -11.07 -51.90 40.65
C THR A 4 -12.15 -51.19 39.84
N MET A 5 -13.21 -50.65 40.46
CA MET A 5 -14.27 -49.93 39.74
C MET A 5 -14.04 -48.41 39.63
N GLN A 6 -12.99 -47.84 40.23
CA GLN A 6 -12.62 -46.42 40.05
C GLN A 6 -11.49 -46.19 39.02
N HIS A 7 -10.76 -47.24 38.64
CA HIS A 7 -9.61 -47.11 37.73
C HIS A 7 -9.93 -47.39 36.26
N LYS A 8 -11.10 -47.95 35.93
CA LYS A 8 -11.51 -48.22 34.54
C LYS A 8 -12.25 -47.06 33.87
N VAL A 9 -12.81 -46.14 34.64
CA VAL A 9 -13.43 -44.92 34.09
C VAL A 9 -12.36 -43.87 33.74
N LEU A 10 -11.16 -43.98 34.32
CA LEU A 10 -10.06 -43.03 34.11
C LEU A 10 -9.25 -43.28 32.82
N ALA A 11 -9.48 -44.39 32.12
CA ALA A 11 -8.64 -44.79 30.96
C ALA A 11 -9.33 -44.66 29.59
N LEU A 12 -10.54 -44.10 29.50
CA LEU A 12 -11.32 -44.04 28.24
C LEU A 12 -11.75 -42.64 27.80
N LEU A 13 -11.29 -41.58 28.48
CA LEU A 13 -11.62 -40.19 28.12
C LEU A 13 -10.38 -39.31 27.93
N LEU A 14 -9.29 -39.88 27.42
CA LEU A 14 -8.03 -39.17 27.20
C LEU A 14 -7.62 -39.14 25.73
N SER A 15 -8.44 -38.53 24.86
CA SER A 15 -8.00 -38.00 23.57
C SER A 15 -9.14 -37.31 22.84
N ALA A 16 -9.66 -36.22 23.39
CA ALA A 16 -10.32 -35.22 22.56
C ALA A 16 -9.21 -34.48 21.79
N LEU A 17 -8.80 -35.04 20.64
CA LEU A 17 -7.98 -34.32 19.68
C LEU A 17 -8.82 -33.14 19.17
N LEU A 18 -8.57 -31.95 19.72
CA LEU A 18 -8.98 -30.69 19.13
C LEU A 18 -8.20 -30.55 17.82
N LEU A 19 -8.78 -31.03 16.71
CA LEU A 19 -8.34 -30.61 15.38
C LEU A 19 -8.69 -29.13 15.24
N ASN A 20 -7.77 -28.26 15.66
CA ASN A 20 -7.76 -26.88 15.20
C ASN A 20 -7.50 -26.93 13.69
N ALA A 21 -8.57 -26.99 12.91
CA ALA A 21 -8.54 -26.63 11.51
C ALA A 21 -8.18 -25.14 11.44
N ALA A 22 -6.89 -24.82 11.49
CA ALA A 22 -6.41 -23.50 11.19
C ALA A 22 -6.82 -23.20 9.75
N THR A 23 -7.85 -22.38 9.58
CA THR A 23 -8.19 -21.80 8.30
C THR A 23 -6.99 -20.96 7.87
N ARG A 24 -6.16 -21.50 6.98
CA ARG A 24 -5.16 -20.69 6.29
C ARG A 24 -5.95 -19.75 5.39
N SER A 25 -6.19 -18.53 5.86
CA SER A 25 -6.47 -17.43 4.94
C SER A 25 -5.24 -17.35 4.03
N ASP A 26 -5.40 -17.62 2.74
CA ASP A 26 -4.36 -17.32 1.77
C ASP A 26 -4.16 -15.80 1.81
N ALA A 27 -3.11 -15.37 2.53
CA ALA A 27 -2.70 -13.98 2.58
C ALA A 27 -2.43 -13.53 1.14
N LEU A 28 -3.29 -12.65 0.63
CA LEU A 28 -3.14 -12.12 -0.72
C LEU A 28 -1.94 -11.17 -0.67
N GLY A 29 -0.76 -11.67 -1.03
CA GLY A 29 0.48 -10.88 -1.03
C GLY A 29 0.51 -9.83 -2.16
N ILE A 30 1.73 -9.44 -2.54
CA ILE A 30 1.94 -8.54 -3.67
C ILE A 30 1.27 -9.07 -4.94
N ASN A 31 0.61 -8.20 -5.69
CA ASN A 31 -0.14 -8.58 -6.89
C ASN A 31 -0.37 -7.40 -7.84
N CYS A 32 -0.75 -7.69 -9.09
CA CYS A 32 -1.08 -6.69 -10.11
C CYS A 32 -2.58 -6.58 -10.37
N ARG A 33 -3.42 -6.87 -9.36
CA ARG A 33 -4.88 -6.74 -9.46
C ARG A 33 -5.29 -5.29 -9.35
N GLY A 34 -6.41 -4.94 -9.98
CA GLY A 34 -6.99 -3.61 -9.96
C GLY A 34 -8.33 -3.59 -10.68
N SER A 35 -8.91 -2.41 -10.82
CA SER A 35 -10.12 -2.17 -11.62
C SER A 35 -9.90 -2.59 -13.07
N SER A 36 -10.95 -3.06 -13.74
CA SER A 36 -10.93 -3.27 -15.20
C SER A 36 -10.53 -2.01 -15.98
N ASN A 37 -10.82 -0.83 -15.42
CA ASN A 37 -10.45 0.46 -16.00
C ASN A 37 -8.94 0.71 -16.01
N CYS A 38 -8.15 -0.04 -15.23
CA CYS A 38 -6.70 -0.02 -15.34
C CYS A 38 -6.23 -0.35 -16.77
N ALA A 39 -6.98 -1.14 -17.54
CA ALA A 39 -6.68 -1.40 -18.95
C ALA A 39 -6.68 -0.12 -19.80
N ALA A 40 -7.54 0.86 -19.46
CA ALA A 40 -7.69 2.12 -20.20
C ALA A 40 -6.60 3.17 -19.87
N GLY A 41 -5.90 3.04 -18.73
CA GLY A 41 -4.78 3.92 -18.39
C GLY A 41 -3.54 3.70 -19.27
N ARG A 42 -2.59 4.64 -19.21
CA ARG A 42 -1.30 4.55 -19.94
C ARG A 42 -0.58 3.23 -19.69
N ALA A 43 0.14 2.74 -20.69
CA ALA A 43 0.91 1.48 -20.63
C ALA A 43 1.86 1.40 -19.42
N HIS A 44 2.47 2.54 -19.05
CA HIS A 44 3.49 2.64 -18.01
C HIS A 44 3.06 3.53 -16.84
N ALA A 45 1.77 3.57 -16.52
CA ALA A 45 1.23 4.42 -15.47
C ALA A 45 1.96 4.22 -14.11
N LEU A 46 2.30 2.98 -13.75
CA LEU A 46 3.03 2.72 -12.50
C LEU A 46 4.46 3.30 -12.54
N SER A 47 5.13 3.27 -13.70
CA SER A 47 6.46 3.86 -13.85
C SER A 47 6.42 5.38 -13.70
N GLU A 48 5.39 6.05 -14.25
CA GLU A 48 5.21 7.49 -14.07
C GLU A 48 4.90 7.86 -12.62
N ILE A 49 4.05 7.07 -11.96
CA ILE A 49 3.77 7.21 -10.53
C ILE A 49 5.06 7.02 -9.73
N ASN A 50 5.89 6.04 -10.06
CA ASN A 50 7.17 5.84 -9.39
C ASN A 50 8.06 7.07 -9.51
N THR A 51 8.24 7.63 -10.72
CA THR A 51 9.02 8.87 -10.91
C THR A 51 8.54 10.00 -9.99
N LYS A 52 7.21 10.21 -9.89
CA LYS A 52 6.63 11.23 -8.99
C LYS A 52 6.91 10.92 -7.52
N VAL A 53 6.72 9.67 -7.10
CA VAL A 53 6.96 9.22 -5.72
C VAL A 53 8.43 9.33 -5.34
N GLN A 54 9.37 9.01 -6.23
CA GLN A 54 10.80 9.13 -5.96
C GLN A 54 11.23 10.59 -5.72
N GLY A 55 10.52 11.57 -6.31
CA GLY A 55 10.75 13.00 -6.10
C GLY A 55 10.22 13.55 -4.77
N LEU A 56 9.46 12.78 -3.99
CA LEU A 56 8.90 13.25 -2.72
C LEU A 56 9.99 13.36 -1.63
N PRO A 57 9.94 14.37 -0.75
CA PRO A 57 10.75 14.41 0.46
C PRO A 57 10.47 13.21 1.37
N ASP A 58 11.53 12.51 1.80
CA ASP A 58 11.42 11.25 2.55
C ASP A 58 10.60 11.34 3.84
N ALA A 59 10.64 12.50 4.50
CA ALA A 59 9.97 12.76 5.77
C ALA A 59 8.46 13.03 5.62
N ASN A 60 7.93 13.20 4.40
CA ASN A 60 6.49 13.38 4.21
C ASN A 60 5.74 12.14 4.69
N VAL A 61 4.62 12.33 5.36
CA VAL A 61 3.79 11.24 5.91
C VAL A 61 2.43 11.21 5.22
N TYR A 62 1.93 10.00 4.98
CA TYR A 62 0.67 9.78 4.28
C TYR A 62 -0.22 8.85 5.11
N PRO A 63 -1.46 9.25 5.42
CA PRO A 63 -2.45 8.45 6.10
C PRO A 63 -3.19 7.52 5.12
N ASN A 64 -4.02 6.66 5.68
CA ASN A 64 -4.97 5.83 4.96
C ASN A 64 -5.89 6.67 4.04
N GLY A 65 -6.05 6.24 2.79
CA GLY A 65 -6.94 6.84 1.79
C GLY A 65 -6.39 8.06 1.05
N GLN A 66 -5.31 8.68 1.52
CA GLN A 66 -4.75 9.85 0.83
C GLN A 66 -4.08 9.46 -0.50
N HIS A 67 -4.43 10.16 -1.58
CA HIS A 67 -3.72 10.04 -2.86
C HIS A 67 -2.30 10.63 -2.75
N ILE A 68 -1.32 9.81 -3.10
CA ILE A 68 0.11 10.14 -2.98
C ILE A 68 0.63 10.71 -4.30
N ALA A 69 0.36 10.01 -5.40
CA ALA A 69 0.74 10.40 -6.75
C ALA A 69 -0.18 9.70 -7.75
N CYS A 70 -0.50 10.39 -8.85
CA CYS A 70 -1.38 9.87 -9.90
C CYS A 70 -0.74 10.01 -11.28
N SER A 71 -1.09 9.09 -12.19
CA SER A 71 -0.94 9.22 -13.64
C SER A 71 -2.33 9.06 -14.26
N ASP A 72 -2.87 10.14 -14.81
CA ASP A 72 -4.28 10.28 -15.16
C ASP A 72 -5.19 9.87 -13.98
N ASN A 73 -6.11 8.94 -14.21
CA ASN A 73 -7.04 8.42 -13.21
C ASN A 73 -6.47 7.23 -12.41
N ILE A 74 -5.19 6.90 -12.56
CA ILE A 74 -4.55 5.84 -11.78
C ILE A 74 -3.73 6.50 -10.67
N CYS A 75 -4.06 6.20 -9.41
CA CYS A 75 -3.41 6.80 -8.25
C CYS A 75 -2.82 5.75 -7.33
N ALA A 76 -1.68 6.10 -6.71
CA ALA A 76 -1.12 5.39 -5.56
C ALA A 76 -1.69 5.96 -4.25
N PHE A 77 -2.15 5.09 -3.36
CA PHE A 77 -2.67 5.44 -2.04
C PHE A 77 -2.52 4.28 -1.05
N LEU A 78 -2.54 4.59 0.24
CA LEU A 78 -2.52 3.58 1.31
C LEU A 78 -3.96 3.17 1.64
N GLN A 79 -4.20 1.89 1.90
CA GLN A 79 -5.50 1.42 2.42
C GLN A 79 -5.31 0.30 3.44
N ASN A 80 -6.29 0.13 4.31
CA ASN A 80 -6.29 -0.85 5.40
C ASN A 80 -5.12 -0.71 6.39
N ILE A 81 -4.47 0.46 6.44
CA ILE A 81 -3.35 0.70 7.38
C ILE A 81 -3.83 1.34 8.68
N SER A 82 -3.11 1.08 9.76
CA SER A 82 -3.16 1.91 10.97
C SER A 82 -2.07 2.99 10.93
N GLY A 83 -2.41 4.24 11.27
CA GLY A 83 -1.45 5.33 11.33
C GLY A 83 -1.05 5.89 9.96
N THR A 84 0.25 6.12 9.76
CA THR A 84 0.80 6.72 8.54
C THR A 84 2.02 5.94 8.04
N LYS A 85 2.38 6.15 6.76
CA LYS A 85 3.67 5.73 6.20
C LYS A 85 4.42 6.93 5.68
N THR A 86 5.74 6.88 5.75
CA THR A 86 6.60 7.94 5.19
C THR A 86 6.77 7.78 3.69
N ALA A 87 7.13 8.86 2.98
CA ALA A 87 7.48 8.81 1.57
C ALA A 87 8.61 7.81 1.30
N ALA A 88 9.60 7.72 2.20
CA ALA A 88 10.68 6.73 2.09
C ALA A 88 10.15 5.29 2.03
N GLN A 89 9.18 4.94 2.88
CA GLN A 89 8.54 3.61 2.86
C GLN A 89 7.73 3.41 1.56
N ILE A 90 6.97 4.43 1.15
CA ILE A 90 6.16 4.43 -0.07
C ILE A 90 7.02 4.19 -1.32
N LYS A 91 8.18 4.85 -1.43
CA LYS A 91 9.15 4.61 -2.51
C LYS A 91 9.53 3.13 -2.60
N GLY A 92 9.80 2.51 -1.45
CA GLY A 92 10.08 1.07 -1.37
C GLY A 92 8.92 0.21 -1.86
N TYR A 93 7.69 0.52 -1.45
CA TYR A 93 6.49 -0.22 -1.87
C TYR A 93 6.21 -0.10 -3.37
N VAL A 94 6.32 1.10 -3.95
CA VAL A 94 6.13 1.29 -5.39
C VAL A 94 7.21 0.56 -6.20
N ASN A 95 8.46 0.57 -5.74
CA ASN A 95 9.54 -0.20 -6.35
C ASN A 95 9.28 -1.71 -6.29
N GLN A 96 8.68 -2.23 -5.21
CA GLN A 96 8.28 -3.64 -5.12
C GLN A 96 7.23 -4.00 -6.18
N LEU A 97 6.24 -3.14 -6.41
CA LEU A 97 5.24 -3.37 -7.47
C LEU A 97 5.86 -3.42 -8.86
N LEU A 98 6.82 -2.53 -9.15
CA LEU A 98 7.58 -2.56 -10.40
C LEU A 98 8.42 -3.83 -10.52
N ALA A 99 9.15 -4.20 -9.47
CA ALA A 99 9.95 -5.42 -9.44
C ALA A 99 9.12 -6.70 -9.59
N HIS A 100 7.87 -6.67 -9.13
CA HIS A 100 6.90 -7.75 -9.32
C HIS A 100 6.33 -7.82 -10.75
N GLY A 101 6.61 -6.82 -11.60
CA GLY A 101 6.17 -6.78 -12.99
C GLY A 101 4.82 -6.11 -13.22
N CYS A 102 4.29 -5.37 -12.24
CA CYS A 102 3.07 -4.61 -12.45
C CYS A 102 3.33 -3.41 -13.36
N GLY A 103 2.55 -3.24 -14.43
CA GLY A 103 2.72 -2.11 -15.37
C GLY A 103 1.83 -0.90 -15.09
N LYS A 104 0.63 -1.15 -14.54
CA LYS A 104 -0.41 -0.12 -14.37
C LYS A 104 -0.96 -0.07 -12.96
N CYS A 105 -1.53 -1.19 -12.50
CA CYS A 105 -2.19 -1.30 -11.21
C CYS A 105 -1.64 -2.49 -10.42
N GLY A 106 -1.81 -2.44 -9.11
CA GLY A 106 -1.35 -3.49 -8.21
C GLY A 106 -1.47 -3.09 -6.75
N SER A 107 -1.14 -4.02 -5.87
CA SER A 107 -1.14 -3.81 -4.42
C SER A 107 0.01 -4.57 -3.77
N VAL A 108 0.62 -3.97 -2.76
CA VAL A 108 1.72 -4.56 -2.00
C VAL A 108 1.45 -4.40 -0.50
N PRO A 109 1.61 -5.47 0.32
CA PRO A 109 1.46 -5.39 1.76
C PRO A 109 2.41 -4.37 2.38
N THR A 110 1.94 -3.62 3.38
CA THR A 110 2.75 -2.65 4.14
C THR A 110 2.97 -3.06 5.60
N GLU A 111 2.34 -4.15 6.03
CA GLU A 111 2.45 -4.74 7.35
C GLU A 111 3.09 -6.14 7.28
N PRO A 112 3.65 -6.65 8.39
CA PRO A 112 4.12 -8.03 8.47
C PRO A 112 3.01 -9.04 8.15
N GLY A 113 3.40 -10.20 7.61
CA GLY A 113 2.45 -11.29 7.31
C GLY A 113 2.09 -11.44 5.83
N ASN A 114 2.61 -10.57 4.95
CA ASN A 114 2.42 -10.64 3.50
C ASN A 114 0.94 -10.70 3.08
N ASP A 115 0.08 -9.98 3.79
CA ASP A 115 -1.35 -9.88 3.50
C ASP A 115 -1.72 -8.44 3.21
N VAL A 116 -2.27 -8.17 2.02
CA VAL A 116 -2.77 -6.83 1.69
C VAL A 116 -4.02 -6.47 2.51
N GLY A 117 -4.74 -7.46 3.05
CA GLY A 117 -5.92 -7.25 3.89
C GLY A 117 -5.62 -6.52 5.21
N THR A 118 -4.38 -6.60 5.70
CA THR A 118 -3.95 -5.97 6.95
C THR A 118 -3.26 -4.62 6.76
N GLY A 119 -3.11 -4.16 5.52
CA GLY A 119 -2.47 -2.89 5.18
C GLY A 119 -1.70 -3.00 3.88
N GLN A 120 -1.93 -2.05 2.97
CA GLN A 120 -1.34 -2.10 1.63
C GLN A 120 -1.14 -0.71 1.02
N LEU A 121 -0.13 -0.60 0.16
CA LEU A 121 -0.06 0.44 -0.85
C LEU A 121 -0.73 -0.10 -2.12
N THR A 122 -1.67 0.67 -2.65
CA THR A 122 -2.51 0.32 -3.80
C THR A 122 -2.28 1.32 -4.91
N VAL A 123 -2.09 0.82 -6.12
CA VAL A 123 -2.15 1.61 -7.34
C VAL A 123 -3.37 1.13 -8.12
N ASN A 124 -4.39 1.97 -8.23
CA ASN A 124 -5.66 1.59 -8.86
C ASN A 124 -6.32 2.78 -9.58
N TRP A 125 -7.28 2.47 -10.45
CA TRP A 125 -8.13 3.47 -11.09
C TRP A 125 -9.08 4.11 -10.07
N ILE A 126 -9.11 5.44 -10.05
CA ILE A 126 -9.99 6.26 -9.24
C ILE A 126 -11.00 6.96 -10.14
N VAL A 127 -12.29 6.80 -9.83
CA VAL A 127 -13.41 7.50 -10.47
C VAL A 127 -13.80 8.71 -9.63
N GLU A 128 -12.83 9.51 -9.21
CA GLU A 128 -13.12 10.80 -8.61
C GLU A 128 -13.23 11.81 -9.75
N LEU A 129 -14.33 12.59 -9.78
CA LEU A 129 -14.46 13.71 -10.69
C LEU A 129 -13.25 14.61 -10.43
N ILE A 130 -12.34 14.65 -11.40
CA ILE A 130 -11.21 15.58 -11.46
C ILE A 130 -11.70 17.02 -11.23
N MET A 131 -11.68 17.47 -9.99
CA MET A 131 -11.13 18.79 -9.70
C MET A 131 -9.63 18.59 -9.66
N SER A 132 -9.00 18.61 -10.82
CA SER A 132 -7.55 18.57 -10.98
C SER A 132 -6.94 19.76 -10.20
N PRO A 133 -6.17 19.58 -9.11
CA PRO A 133 -5.31 20.64 -8.62
C PRO A 133 -4.02 20.55 -9.42
N GLY A 134 -3.93 21.30 -10.53
CA GLY A 134 -2.79 21.14 -11.44
C GLY A 134 -2.66 22.08 -12.63
N GLU A 135 -3.46 23.15 -12.74
CA GLU A 135 -3.11 24.31 -13.57
C GLU A 135 -2.44 25.43 -12.75
N ASP A 136 -1.87 25.11 -11.58
CA ASP A 136 -1.30 26.12 -10.68
C ASP A 136 0.23 26.11 -10.57
N ASP A 137 0.93 25.23 -11.30
CA ASP A 137 2.42 25.27 -11.38
C ASP A 137 2.95 26.35 -12.34
N LYS A 138 2.20 27.44 -12.53
CA LYS A 138 2.71 28.70 -13.12
C LYS A 138 2.86 29.84 -12.12
N VAL A 139 2.62 29.59 -10.82
CA VAL A 139 2.71 30.64 -9.80
C VAL A 139 3.67 30.24 -8.67
N ARG A 140 4.97 30.42 -8.94
CA ARG A 140 6.02 30.97 -8.05
C ARG A 140 7.39 30.28 -8.21
N VAL A 141 8.13 30.70 -9.23
CA VAL A 141 9.56 31.02 -9.04
C VAL A 141 9.79 32.38 -9.71
N HIS A 142 9.33 33.46 -9.06
CA HIS A 142 10.03 34.73 -9.21
C HIS A 142 11.30 34.58 -8.38
N VAL A 143 12.41 34.28 -9.07
CA VAL A 143 13.75 34.45 -8.53
C VAL A 143 13.84 35.91 -8.11
N ASN A 144 13.86 36.17 -6.81
CA ASN A 144 14.36 37.44 -6.29
C ASN A 144 15.85 37.49 -6.67
N LYS A 145 16.14 38.16 -7.79
CA LYS A 145 17.49 38.61 -8.11
C LYS A 145 17.90 39.60 -7.00
N PRO A 146 19.01 39.39 -6.28
CA PRO A 146 19.50 40.42 -5.38
C PRO A 146 19.92 41.63 -6.22
N THR A 147 19.31 42.78 -5.94
CA THR A 147 19.74 44.08 -6.44
C THR A 147 21.12 44.40 -5.88
N GLU A 148 22.09 44.47 -6.78
CA GLU A 148 23.44 44.96 -6.56
C GLU A 148 23.37 46.39 -5.98
N THR A 149 23.96 46.56 -4.80
CA THR A 149 24.08 47.85 -4.11
C THR A 149 25.13 48.70 -4.83
N ALA A 150 24.68 49.69 -5.61
CA ALA A 150 25.54 50.79 -6.02
C ALA A 150 25.50 51.88 -4.92
N VAL A 151 26.53 51.91 -4.09
CA VAL A 151 26.88 53.05 -3.22
C VAL A 151 28.32 53.42 -3.53
N ASN A 152 28.46 54.47 -4.35
CA ASN A 152 29.44 55.58 -4.32
C ASN A 152 29.61 56.17 -5.72
#